data_AF-A0A6B3FP49-F1
#
_entry.id   AF-A0A6B3FP49-F1
#
_cell.length_a   1.000
_cell.length_b   1.000
_cell.length_c   1.000
_cell.angle_alpha   90.00
_cell.angle_beta   90.00
_cell.angle_gamma   90.00
#
_symmetry.space_group_name_H-M   'P 1'
#
loop_
_entity.id
_entity.type
_entity.pdbx_description
1 polymer ?
#
loop_
_entity_poly.entity_id
_entity_poly.type
_entity_poly.pdbx_seq_one_letter_code
_entity_poly.pdbx_strand_id
1 'polypeptide(L)'
;MGEKVVAGALDLSDRQAYRTKLNRCLEGLGRLLEERRFDRPRNLMGLEIELNLAGSDGMPRMMNQQVLQRIASRDFQTELGMFNLEVNIVPHRLGGR
;
A
#
# COMPACT_ATOMS: atom_id res chain seq x y z
N MET A 1 -0.25 -2.09 -3.63
CA MET A 1 -0.99 -1.73 -2.40
C MET A 1 -1.07 -0.23 -2.42
N GLY A 2 -2.25 0.41 -2.27
CA GLY A 2 -2.37 1.88 -2.38
C GLY A 2 -3.03 2.39 -3.68
N GLU A 3 -3.95 1.63 -4.28
CA GLU A 3 -4.74 2.16 -5.40
C GLU A 3 -5.61 3.30 -4.89
N LYS A 4 -5.52 4.49 -5.52
CA LYS A 4 -6.39 5.63 -5.19
C LYS A 4 -7.83 5.21 -5.42
N VAL A 5 -8.54 4.95 -4.33
CA VAL A 5 -9.98 4.66 -4.38
C VAL A 5 -10.67 5.94 -4.80
N VAL A 6 -11.22 5.95 -6.01
CA VAL A 6 -12.05 7.06 -6.49
C VAL A 6 -13.29 7.12 -5.61
N ALA A 7 -13.51 8.27 -4.98
CA ALA A 7 -14.68 8.48 -4.14
C ALA A 7 -15.95 8.44 -5.02
N GLY A 8 -16.72 7.35 -4.92
CA GLY A 8 -18.11 7.32 -5.34
C GLY A 8 -19.01 7.95 -4.27
N ALA A 9 -20.20 8.38 -4.64
CA ALA A 9 -21.22 8.74 -3.65
C ALA A 9 -21.58 7.49 -2.84
N LEU A 10 -21.15 7.43 -1.59
CA LEU A 10 -21.45 6.33 -0.66
C LEU A 10 -22.70 6.68 0.13
N ASP A 11 -23.73 5.86 0.03
CA ASP A 11 -24.93 5.99 0.85
C ASP A 11 -24.84 5.18 2.17
N LEU A 12 -25.90 5.23 2.98
CA LEU A 12 -25.95 4.46 4.24
C LEU A 12 -26.07 2.96 4.01
N SER A 13 -26.72 2.53 2.93
CA SER A 13 -26.88 1.12 2.56
C SER A 13 -25.55 0.49 2.14
N ASP A 14 -24.69 1.26 1.46
CA ASP A 14 -23.32 0.88 1.11
C ASP A 14 -22.49 0.57 2.35
N ARG A 15 -22.66 1.36 3.43
CA ARG A 15 -21.97 1.11 4.70
C ARG A 15 -22.38 -0.21 5.33
N GLN A 16 -23.66 -0.57 5.26
CA GLN A 16 -24.14 -1.83 5.80
C GLN A 16 -23.64 -3.02 4.96
N ALA A 17 -23.71 -2.91 3.64
CA ALA A 17 -23.17 -3.92 2.72
C ALA A 17 -21.66 -4.13 2.93
N TYR A 18 -20.90 -3.03 3.11
CA TYR A 18 -19.48 -3.06 3.42
C TYR A 18 -19.20 -3.81 4.73
N ARG A 19 -19.94 -3.51 5.80
CA ARG A 19 -19.76 -4.19 7.11
C ARG A 19 -20.04 -5.69 7.01
N THR A 20 -21.10 -6.09 6.31
CA THR A 20 -21.39 -7.51 6.08
C THR A 20 -20.27 -8.19 5.30
N LYS A 21 -19.76 -7.55 4.23
CA LYS A 21 -18.62 -8.08 3.46
C LYS A 21 -17.37 -8.19 4.32
N LEU A 22 -17.05 -7.17 5.12
CA LEU A 22 -15.90 -7.13 6.02
C LEU A 22 -15.95 -8.29 7.02
N ASN A 23 -17.09 -8.48 7.70
CA ASN A 23 -17.26 -9.57 8.66
C ASN A 23 -17.06 -10.94 8.00
N ARG A 24 -17.61 -11.14 6.79
CA ARG A 24 -17.41 -12.40 6.04
C ARG A 24 -15.94 -12.62 5.65
N CYS A 25 -15.22 -11.55 5.29
CA CYS A 25 -13.78 -11.64 5.01
C CYS A 25 -12.97 -11.98 6.27
N LEU A 26 -13.33 -11.39 7.42
CA LEU A 26 -12.68 -11.67 8.71
C LEU A 26 -12.93 -13.11 9.16
N GLU A 27 -14.14 -13.64 8.98
CA GLU A 27 -14.46 -15.04 9.24
C GLU A 27 -13.60 -15.98 8.37
N GLY A 28 -13.52 -15.69 7.07
CA GLY A 28 -12.66 -16.45 6.15
C GLY A 28 -11.18 -16.40 6.54
N LEU A 29 -10.68 -15.22 6.92
CA LEU A 29 -9.30 -15.06 7.41
C LEU A 29 -9.06 -15.85 8.70
N GLY A 30 -9.98 -15.78 9.66
CA GLY A 30 -9.94 -16.54 10.91
C GLY A 30 -9.81 -18.04 10.64
N ARG A 31 -10.66 -18.57 9.75
CA ARG A 31 -10.60 -19.97 9.33
C ARG A 31 -9.26 -20.36 8.70
N LEU A 32 -8.72 -19.53 7.81
CA LEU A 32 -7.41 -19.80 7.18
C LEU A 32 -6.27 -19.83 8.21
N LEU A 33 -6.34 -18.98 9.25
CA LEU A 33 -5.37 -18.95 10.34
C LEU A 33 -5.49 -20.19 11.24
N GLU A 34 -6.70 -20.52 11.67
CA GLU A 34 -7.00 -21.69 12.52
C GLU A 34 -6.59 -23.00 11.85
N GLU A 35 -6.93 -23.16 10.57
CA GLU A 35 -6.60 -24.34 9.77
C GLU A 35 -5.14 -24.34 9.26
N ARG A 36 -4.33 -23.32 9.60
CA ARG A 36 -2.93 -23.16 9.16
C ARG A 36 -2.78 -23.30 7.63
N ARG A 37 -3.67 -22.66 6.88
CA ARG A 37 -3.78 -22.78 5.42
C ARG A 37 -2.83 -21.86 4.64
N PHE A 38 -2.06 -21.04 5.32
CA PHE A 38 -1.00 -20.23 4.72
C PHE A 38 0.25 -21.07 4.45
N ASP A 39 0.97 -20.76 3.36
CA ASP A 39 2.23 -21.43 3.02
C ASP A 39 3.26 -21.21 4.15
N ARG A 40 4.20 -22.16 4.29
CA ARG A 40 5.19 -22.11 5.38
C ARG A 40 6.06 -20.85 5.30
N PRO A 41 6.57 -20.33 6.44
CA PRO A 41 7.41 -19.14 6.44
C PRO A 41 8.62 -19.34 5.53
N ARG A 42 8.66 -18.58 4.42
CA ARG A 42 9.86 -18.36 3.64
C ARG A 42 10.54 -17.15 4.27
N ASN A 43 11.84 -17.25 4.54
CA ASN A 43 12.62 -16.11 5.02
C ASN A 43 12.74 -15.09 3.88
N LEU A 44 11.72 -14.26 3.70
CA LEU A 44 11.64 -13.16 2.75
C LEU A 44 11.55 -11.86 3.53
N MET A 45 12.17 -10.81 3.01
CA MET A 45 12.05 -9.44 3.50
C MET A 45 11.68 -8.54 2.34
N GLY A 46 10.53 -7.88 2.45
CA GLY A 46 10.22 -6.69 1.65
C GLY A 46 10.78 -5.45 2.36
N LEU A 47 11.00 -4.40 1.58
CA LEU A 47 11.39 -3.08 2.11
C LEU A 47 10.52 -2.03 1.43
N GLU A 48 10.06 -1.09 2.24
CA GLU A 48 9.36 0.10 1.78
C GLU A 48 10.19 1.32 2.18
N ILE A 49 10.30 2.29 1.28
CA ILE A 49 11.04 3.53 1.52
C ILE A 49 10.15 4.71 1.17
N GLU A 50 9.94 5.60 2.14
CA GLU A 50 9.28 6.88 1.92
C GLU A 50 10.30 8.00 1.65
N LEU A 51 10.01 8.82 0.65
CA LEU A 51 10.84 9.93 0.21
C LEU A 51 10.03 11.22 0.22
N ASN A 52 10.58 12.26 0.84
CA ASN A 52 9.98 13.59 0.85
C ASN A 52 10.64 14.49 -0.20
N LEU A 53 9.82 15.10 -1.03
CA LEU A 53 10.22 16.10 -2.01
C LEU A 53 10.37 17.45 -1.31
N ALA A 54 11.60 17.92 -1.21
CA ALA A 54 11.93 19.23 -0.65
C ALA A 54 12.65 20.10 -1.69
N GLY A 55 12.41 21.42 -1.63
CA GLY A 55 13.17 22.39 -2.41
C GLY A 55 14.53 22.67 -1.79
N SER A 56 15.34 23.48 -2.48
CA SER A 56 16.62 23.99 -1.95
C SER A 56 16.45 24.87 -0.71
N ASP A 57 15.24 25.38 -0.48
CA ASP A 57 14.81 26.10 0.72
C ASP A 57 14.42 25.17 1.89
N GLY A 58 14.50 23.85 1.71
CA GLY A 58 14.08 22.86 2.70
C GLY A 58 12.56 22.70 2.83
N MET A 59 11.77 23.43 2.04
CA MET A 59 10.31 23.40 2.10
C MET A 59 9.74 22.26 1.25
N PRO A 60 8.62 21.63 1.67
CA PRO A 60 8.00 20.54 0.93
C PRO A 60 7.48 21.01 -0.44
N ARG A 61 7.59 20.14 -1.43
CA ARG A 61 7.14 20.39 -2.80
C ARG A 61 5.98 19.48 -3.17
N MET A 62 4.81 20.07 -3.37
CA MET A 62 3.55 19.36 -3.68
C MET A 62 3.50 18.88 -5.14
N MET A 63 4.48 18.09 -5.55
CA MET A 63 4.72 17.69 -6.94
C MET A 63 4.87 16.17 -7.12
N ASN A 64 4.42 15.37 -6.15
CA ASN A 64 4.60 13.92 -6.19
C ASN A 64 4.07 13.28 -7.48
N GLN A 65 2.90 13.69 -7.98
CA GLN A 65 2.34 13.19 -9.24
C GLN A 65 3.23 13.48 -10.44
N GLN A 66 3.81 14.68 -10.52
CA GLN A 66 4.66 15.10 -11.63
C GLN A 66 6.00 14.36 -11.60
N VAL A 67 6.54 14.13 -10.39
CA VAL A 67 7.76 13.34 -10.20
C VAL A 67 7.52 11.87 -10.57
N LEU A 68 6.41 11.27 -10.13
CA LEU A 68 6.03 9.89 -10.48
C LEU A 68 5.87 9.69 -11.99
N GLN A 69 5.21 10.62 -12.67
CA GLN A 69 5.08 10.59 -14.14
C GLN A 69 6.44 10.56 -14.85
N ARG A 70 7.45 11.26 -14.29
CA ARG A 70 8.80 11.29 -14.85
C ARG A 70 9.62 10.06 -14.48
N ILE A 71 9.47 9.54 -13.26
CA ILE A 71 10.12 8.29 -12.85
C ILE A 71 9.64 7.13 -13.73
N ALA A 72 8.34 7.12 -14.08
CA ALA A 72 7.73 6.14 -14.99
C ALA A 72 7.99 4.67 -14.58
N SER A 73 8.15 4.43 -13.27
CA SER A 73 8.28 3.08 -12.69
C SER A 73 7.05 2.77 -11.83
N ARG A 74 6.59 1.53 -11.94
CA ARG A 74 5.51 0.96 -11.13
C ARG A 74 5.90 0.69 -9.68
N ASP A 75 7.20 0.75 -9.38
CA ASP A 75 7.71 0.50 -8.03
C ASP A 75 7.49 1.73 -7.12
N PHE A 76 7.16 2.88 -7.71
CA PHE A 76 6.89 4.13 -7.01
C PHE A 76 5.40 4.46 -7.01
N GLN A 77 4.90 4.97 -5.89
CA GLN A 77 3.52 5.40 -5.76
C GLN A 77 3.35 6.69 -4.94
N THR A 78 2.14 7.26 -5.01
CA THR A 78 1.78 8.41 -4.19
C THR A 78 1.46 7.98 -2.78
N GLU A 79 1.90 8.78 -1.82
CA GLU A 79 1.39 8.74 -0.45
C GLU A 79 0.37 9.84 -0.17
N LEU A 80 -0.19 9.85 1.05
CA LEU A 80 -1.19 10.84 1.47
C LEU A 80 -0.68 12.28 1.31
N GLY A 81 0.60 12.52 1.61
CA GLY A 81 1.24 13.82 1.41
C GLY A 81 1.53 14.08 -0.07
N MET A 82 1.09 15.22 -0.61
CA MET A 82 1.39 15.62 -2.00
C MET A 82 2.89 15.85 -2.28
N PHE A 83 3.73 15.85 -1.24
CA PHE A 83 5.18 15.94 -1.30
C PHE A 83 5.88 14.61 -1.00
N ASN A 84 5.15 13.56 -0.64
CA ASN A 84 5.72 12.27 -0.28
C ASN A 84 5.51 11.25 -1.42
N LEU A 85 6.49 10.37 -1.54
CA LEU A 85 6.56 9.25 -2.48
C LEU A 85 6.94 8.00 -1.71
N GLU A 86 6.38 6.87 -2.12
CA GLU A 86 6.76 5.58 -1.56
C GLU A 86 7.35 4.68 -2.64
N VAL A 87 8.37 3.90 -2.28
CA VAL A 87 9.00 2.88 -3.11
C VAL A 87 8.78 1.51 -2.49
N ASN A 88 8.16 0.61 -3.24
CA ASN A 88 7.99 -0.79 -2.84
C ASN A 88 9.10 -1.65 -3.46
N ILE A 89 9.97 -2.20 -2.62
CA ILE A 89 11.01 -3.12 -3.06
C ILE A 89 10.48 -4.55 -2.97
N VAL A 90 10.62 -5.29 -4.08
CA VAL A 90 10.18 -6.68 -4.15
C VAL A 90 10.79 -7.53 -3.03
N PRO A 91 10.05 -8.48 -2.42
CA PRO A 91 10.60 -9.28 -1.34
C PRO A 91 11.83 -10.10 -1.78
N HIS A 92 12.91 -10.01 -1.00
CA HIS A 92 14.15 -10.76 -1.21
C HIS A 92 14.34 -11.82 -0.14
N ARG A 93 15.02 -12.93 -0.48
CA ARG A 93 15.35 -13.97 0.50
C ARG A 93 16.36 -13.44 1.53
N LEU A 94 16.06 -13.65 2.80
CA LEU A 94 17.00 -13.48 3.91
C LEU A 94 17.84 -14.76 4.02
N GLY A 95 18.97 -14.76 3.32
CA GLY A 95 19.99 -15.79 3.37
C GLY A 95 21.31 -15.20 2.89
N GLY A 96 22.42 -15.68 3.44
CA GLY A 96 23.75 -15.36 2.89
C GLY A 96 23.88 -15.87 1.45
N ARG A 97 24.81 -15.27 0.70
CA ARG A 97 25.09 -15.56 -0.73
C ARG A 97 24.87 -17.00 -1.16
#